data_AF-A0A9C7L9L8-F1
#
_entry.id   AF-A0A9C7L9L8-F1
#
_cell.length_a   1.000
_cell.length_b   1.000
_cell.length_c   1.000
_cell.angle_alpha   90.00
_cell.angle_beta   90.00
_cell.angle_gamma   90.00
#
_symmetry.space_group_name_H-M   'P 1'
#
loop_
_entity.id
_entity.type
_entity.pdbx_description
1 polymer ?
#
loop_
_entity_poly.entity_id
_entity_poly.type
_entity_poly.pdbx_seq_one_letter_code
_entity_poly.pdbx_strand_id
1 'polypeptide(L)' 'MGTLPYPLVSDWHRQTIKDYHVYNEKGGVAIRSVFIINKEGIITYINTSFKADKKEDYEAVFDELGKLTNQ' A
#
# COMPACT_ATOMS: atom_id res chain seq x y z
N MET A 1 -11.31 -0.77 18.66
CA MET A 1 -10.76 -1.03 17.31
C MET A 1 -10.48 -2.52 17.25
N GLY A 2 -11.33 -3.36 16.64
CA GLY A 2 -11.18 -4.81 16.83
C GLY A 2 -11.99 -5.72 15.92
N THR A 3 -12.18 -5.37 14.64
CA THR A 3 -12.95 -6.19 13.69
C THR A 3 -12.34 -6.27 12.29
N LEU A 4 -11.12 -5.78 12.08
CA LEU A 4 -10.48 -5.86 10.77
C LEU A 4 -9.96 -7.29 10.52
N PRO A 5 -10.28 -7.92 9.37
CA PRO A 5 -9.91 -9.30 9.08
C PRO A 5 -8.45 -9.45 8.61
N TYR A 6 -7.60 -8.42 8.80
CA TYR A 6 -6.22 -8.37 8.32
C TYR A 6 -5.28 -7.75 9.36
N PRO A 7 -3.99 -8.10 9.33
CA PRO A 7 -3.01 -7.62 10.31
C PRO A 7 -2.78 -6.11 10.17
N LEU A 8 -2.53 -5.46 11.30
CA LEU A 8 -2.05 -4.09 11.37
C LEU A 8 -0.59 -4.12 11.86
N VAL A 9 0.30 -3.61 11.02
CA VAL A 9 1.75 -3.56 11.32
C VAL A 9 2.10 -2.19 11.88
N SER A 10 2.96 -2.19 12.91
CA SER A 10 3.51 -0.97 13.51
C SER A 10 4.98 -0.80 13.11
N ASP A 11 5.33 0.34 12.50
CA ASP A 11 6.70 0.68 12.08
C ASP A 11 7.30 1.77 12.99
N TRP A 12 7.72 1.38 14.19
CA TRP A 12 8.29 2.31 15.19
C TRP A 12 9.56 3.00 14.73
N HIS A 13 10.43 2.26 14.04
CA HIS A 13 11.73 2.75 13.55
C HIS A 13 11.61 3.52 12.23
N ARG A 14 10.40 3.57 11.63
CA ARG A 14 10.14 4.19 10.33
C ARG A 14 11.02 3.58 9.24
N GLN A 15 11.42 2.32 9.41
CA GLN A 15 12.34 1.65 8.51
C GLN A 15 11.60 1.28 7.23
N THR A 16 10.46 0.59 7.38
CA THR A 16 9.61 0.17 6.26
C THR A 16 9.16 1.38 5.44
N ILE A 17 8.69 2.45 6.08
CA ILE A 17 8.18 3.63 5.33
C ILE A 17 9.29 4.40 4.60
N LYS A 18 10.55 4.29 5.05
CA LYS A 18 11.72 4.83 4.35
C LYS A 18 12.15 3.93 3.19
N ASP A 19 12.18 2.62 3.41
CA ASP A 19 12.55 1.62 2.41
C ASP A 19 11.58 1.63 1.22
N TYR A 20 10.29 1.89 1.48
CA TYR A 20 9.28 2.06 0.45
C TYR A 20 9.21 3.48 -0.12
N HIS A 21 10.10 4.38 0.31
CA HIS A 21 10.18 5.78 -0.13
C HIS A 21 8.88 6.59 0.03
N VAL A 22 8.09 6.27 1.08
CA VAL A 22 6.80 6.94 1.40
C VAL A 22 6.87 7.76 2.69
N TYR A 23 8.07 8.04 3.19
CA TYR A 23 8.25 8.81 4.41
C TYR A 23 7.93 10.29 4.19
N ASN A 24 6.93 10.82 4.91
CA ASN A 24 6.67 12.26 4.99
C ASN A 24 7.49 12.86 6.13
N GLU A 25 8.59 13.54 5.80
CA GLU A 25 9.48 14.16 6.79
C GLU A 25 8.78 15.21 7.67
N LYS A 26 7.82 15.96 7.12
CA LYS A 26 7.09 16.99 7.87
C LYS A 26 6.11 16.40 8.86
N GLY A 27 5.41 15.33 8.47
CA GLY A 27 4.41 14.67 9.30
C GLY A 27 4.98 13.57 10.20
N GLY A 28 6.20 13.10 9.91
CA GLY A 28 6.79 11.94 10.58
C GLY A 28 5.97 10.66 10.40
N VAL A 29 5.24 10.52 9.31
CA VAL A 29 4.36 9.37 9.03
C VAL A 29 4.50 8.95 7.57
N ALA A 30 3.97 7.78 7.21
CA ALA A 30 3.82 7.43 5.81
C ALA A 30 2.83 8.37 5.12
N ILE A 31 3.10 8.75 3.87
CA ILE A 31 2.04 9.20 2.96
C ILE A 31 1.10 8.04 2.68
N ARG A 32 -0.17 8.34 2.34
CA ARG A 32 -1.16 7.28 2.05
C ARG A 32 -0.79 6.61 0.74
N SER A 33 -0.33 5.37 0.83
CA SER A 33 0.16 4.63 -0.32
C SER A 33 -0.34 3.19 -0.33
N VAL A 34 -0.45 2.63 -1.53
CA VAL A 34 -0.84 1.24 -1.77
C VAL A 34 0.21 0.60 -2.68
N PHE A 35 0.58 -0.63 -2.32
CA PHE A 35 1.53 -1.45 -3.04
C PHE A 35 0.90 -2.81 -3.30
N ILE A 36 1.11 -3.37 -4.49
CA ILE A 36 0.76 -4.75 -4.79
C ILE A 36 2.06 -5.51 -5.01
N ILE A 37 2.19 -6.63 -4.31
CA ILE A 37 3.37 -7.50 -4.35
C ILE A 37 2.88 -8.88 -4.80
N ASN A 38 3.51 -9.43 -5.83
CA ASN A 38 3.19 -10.77 -6.31
C ASN A 38 3.75 -11.86 -5.37
N LYS A 39 3.46 -13.13 -5.65
CA LYS A 39 3.93 -14.27 -4.85
C LYS A 39 5.45 -14.45 -4.84
N GLU A 40 6.15 -13.89 -5.82
CA GLU A 40 7.61 -13.92 -5.94
C GLU A 40 8.28 -12.78 -5.14
N GLY A 41 7.49 -11.91 -4.49
CA GLY A 41 8.00 -10.76 -3.73
C GLY A 41 8.30 -9.53 -4.58
N ILE A 42 7.87 -9.50 -5.84
CA ILE A 42 8.09 -8.39 -6.78
C ILE A 42 6.91 -7.42 -6.67
N ILE A 43 7.22 -6.12 -6.55
CA ILE A 43 6.21 -5.05 -6.57
C ILE A 43 5.72 -4.87 -8.01
N THR A 44 4.43 -5.09 -8.24
CA THR A 44 3.81 -4.98 -9.58
C THR A 44 2.98 -3.71 -9.74
N TYR A 45 2.63 -3.05 -8.64
CA TYR A 45 1.91 -1.77 -8.66
C TYR A 45 2.30 -0.90 -7.46
N ILE A 46 2.41 0.40 -7.70
CA ILE A 46 2.74 1.43 -6.72
C ILE A 46 1.78 2.61 -6.91
N ASN A 47 1.06 2.99 -5.87
CA ASN A 47 0.30 4.24 -5.82
C ASN A 47 0.65 5.00 -4.54
N THR A 48 1.42 6.08 -4.68
CA THR A 48 1.87 6.91 -3.56
C THR A 48 0.93 8.07 -3.24
N SER A 49 -0.11 8.27 -4.03
CA SER A 49 -1.07 9.39 -3.92
C SER A 49 -2.51 8.91 -3.74
N PHE A 50 -2.69 7.78 -3.04
CA PHE A 50 -3.98 7.12 -2.91
C PHE A 50 -4.98 7.99 -2.13
N LYS A 51 -6.18 8.18 -2.68
CA LYS A 51 -7.28 8.93 -2.06
C LYS A 51 -8.44 7.98 -1.75
N ALA A 52 -8.77 7.79 -0.47
CA ALA A 52 -9.84 6.86 -0.09
C ALA A 52 -11.25 7.39 -0.42
N ASP A 53 -11.33 8.67 -0.74
CA ASP A 53 -12.49 9.39 -1.24
C ASP A 53 -12.72 9.18 -2.74
N LYS A 54 -11.77 8.58 -3.47
CA LYS A 54 -11.87 8.31 -4.91
C LYS A 54 -12.06 6.83 -5.16
N LYS A 55 -13.15 6.49 -5.86
CA LYS A 55 -13.46 5.10 -6.23
C LYS A 55 -12.45 4.57 -7.26
N GLU A 56 -11.96 5.44 -8.12
CA GLU A 56 -11.03 5.10 -9.21
C GLU A 56 -9.70 4.55 -8.67
N ASP A 57 -9.24 5.05 -7.52
CA ASP A 57 -8.03 4.56 -6.86
C ASP A 57 -8.21 3.12 -6.36
N TYR A 58 -9.42 2.75 -5.91
CA TYR A 58 -9.74 1.37 -5.54
C TYR A 58 -9.86 0.47 -6.77
N GLU A 59 -10.55 0.94 -7.82
CA GLU A 59 -10.72 0.17 -9.06
C GLU A 59 -9.37 -0.17 -9.69
N ALA A 60 -8.43 0.79 -9.75
CA ALA A 60 -7.09 0.54 -10.25
C ALA A 60 -6.36 -0.56 -9.45
N VAL A 61 -6.51 -0.60 -8.12
CA VAL A 61 -5.91 -1.65 -7.28
C VAL A 61 -6.53 -3.02 -7.60
N PHE A 62 -7.85 -3.09 -7.75
CA PHE A 62 -8.53 -4.35 -8.09
C PHE A 62 -8.20 -4.85 -9.49
N ASP A 63 -8.07 -3.95 -10.46
CA ASP A 63 -7.68 -4.30 -11.83
C ASP A 63 -6.27 -4.92 -11.87
N GLU A 64 -5.32 -4.34 -11.14
CA GLU A 64 -3.97 -4.91 -11.04
C GLU A 64 -3.95 -6.25 -10.30
N LEU A 65 -4.75 -6.41 -9.24
CA LEU A 65 -4.91 -7.72 -8.57
C LEU A 65 -5.51 -8.77 -9.50
N GLY A 66 -6.45 -8.39 -10.37
CA GLY A 66 -7.06 -9.27 -11.36
C GLY A 66 -6.02 -9.84 -12.34
N LYS A 67 -5.03 -9.03 -12.75
CA LYS A 67 -3.95 -9.49 -13.65
C LYS A 67 -3.06 -10.56 -13.00
N LEU A 68 -2.83 -10.48 -11.69
CA LEU A 68 -2.00 -11.44 -10.96
C LEU A 68 -2.71 -12.78 -10.68
N THR A 69 -4.04 -12.80 -10.72
CA THR A 69 -4.81 -14.02 -10.44
C THR A 69 -4.82 -14.99 -11.62
N ASN A 70 -4.52 -14.50 -12.82
CA ASN A 70 -4.48 -15.28 -14.07
C ASN A 70 -3.06 -15.75 -14.47
N GLN A 71 -2.07 -15.61 -13.58
CA GLN A 71 -0.73 -16.18 -13.72
C GLN A 71 -0.57 -17.42 -12.84
#